data_AF-A0A9X9A0B5-F1
#
_entry.id   AF-A0A9X9A0B5-F1
#
_cell.length_a   1.000
_cell.length_b   1.000
_cell.length_c   1.000
_cell.angle_alpha   90.00
_cell.angle_beta   90.00
_cell.angle_gamma   90.00
#
_symmetry.space_group_name_H-M   'P 1'
#
loop_
_entity.id
_entity.type
_entity.pdbx_description
1 polymer ?
#
loop_
_entity_poly.entity_id
_entity_poly.type
_entity_poly.pdbx_seq_one_letter_code
_entity_poly.pdbx_strand_id
1 'polypeptide(L)'
;TLRQTIADKLHVQMEQVLCGSGLDEIIQIISRAVLRAGDNIVTAGATFPQYRHHAIIEGCEVKEVALNNGVYDLEEISSVVDNNTKIVWICNPNNPTGTYVNDRKLTQF
;
A
#
# COMPACT_ATOMS: atom_id res chain seq x y z
N THR A 1 -18.86 17.37 9.32
CA THR A 1 -17.54 17.02 9.89
C THR A 1 -16.52 17.00 8.76
N LEU A 2 -15.20 16.99 9.05
CA LEU A 2 -14.17 16.88 7.99
C LEU A 2 -14.41 15.65 7.09
N ARG A 3 -14.77 14.51 7.70
CA ARG A 3 -15.13 13.27 6.97
C ARG A 3 -16.27 13.48 5.98
N GLN A 4 -17.37 14.10 6.40
CA GLN A 4 -18.50 14.39 5.52
C GLN A 4 -18.09 15.30 4.34
N THR A 5 -17.33 16.36 4.62
CA THR A 5 -16.88 17.28 3.57
C THR A 5 -15.99 16.60 2.52
N ILE A 6 -15.12 15.69 2.94
CA ILE A 6 -14.30 14.89 2.01
C ILE A 6 -15.17 13.92 1.21
N ALA A 7 -16.11 13.23 1.87
CA ALA A 7 -17.01 12.28 1.23
C ALA A 7 -17.86 12.94 0.13
N ASP A 8 -18.45 14.11 0.43
CA ASP A 8 -19.24 14.88 -0.54
C ASP A 8 -18.39 15.31 -1.75
N LYS A 9 -17.16 15.78 -1.51
CA LYS A 9 -16.23 16.21 -2.56
C LYS A 9 -15.78 15.06 -3.48
N LEU A 10 -15.61 13.86 -2.93
CA LEU A 10 -15.18 12.66 -3.67
C LEU A 10 -16.35 11.82 -4.19
N HIS A 11 -17.60 12.21 -3.92
CA HIS A 11 -18.81 11.48 -4.28
C HIS A 11 -18.84 10.04 -3.74
N VAL A 12 -18.45 9.85 -2.49
CA VAL A 12 -18.47 8.56 -1.76
C VAL A 12 -19.27 8.66 -0.46
N GLN A 13 -19.57 7.53 0.18
CA GLN A 13 -20.23 7.51 1.49
C GLN A 13 -19.26 7.91 2.60
N MET A 14 -19.76 8.52 3.67
CA MET A 14 -18.92 8.96 4.80
C MET A 14 -18.18 7.76 5.46
N GLU A 15 -18.79 6.58 5.45
CA GLU A 15 -18.25 5.33 5.95
C GLU A 15 -17.02 4.85 5.16
N GLN A 16 -16.86 5.31 3.92
CA GLN A 16 -15.69 5.03 3.07
C GLN A 16 -14.51 5.98 3.36
N VAL A 17 -14.66 6.95 4.27
CA VAL A 17 -13.62 7.92 4.62
C VAL A 17 -13.12 7.68 6.04
N LEU A 18 -11.84 7.35 6.19
CA LEU A 18 -11.11 7.34 7.47
C LEU A 18 -10.21 8.57 7.55
N CYS A 19 -10.23 9.29 8.67
CA CYS A 19 -9.29 10.38 8.94
C CYS A 19 -8.35 9.97 10.07
N GLY A 20 -7.06 10.26 9.89
CA GLY A 20 -6.00 10.10 10.88
C GLY A 20 -5.02 11.28 10.81
N SER A 21 -3.99 11.23 11.64
CA SER A 21 -2.96 12.25 11.83
C SER A 21 -1.84 12.15 10.79
N GLY A 22 -2.22 12.05 9.52
CA GLY A 22 -1.30 11.86 8.38
C GLY A 22 -1.25 10.42 7.87
N LEU A 23 -0.63 10.23 6.69
CA LEU A 23 -0.60 8.94 5.99
C LEU A 23 0.12 7.85 6.80
N ASP A 24 1.21 8.20 7.50
CA ASP A 24 1.99 7.25 8.29
C ASP A 24 1.12 6.57 9.37
N GLU A 25 0.26 7.34 10.07
CA GLU A 25 -0.67 6.76 11.04
C GLU A 25 -1.71 5.85 10.36
N ILE A 26 -2.18 6.19 9.15
CA ILE A 26 -3.09 5.33 8.40
C ILE A 26 -2.42 4.01 8.00
N ILE A 27 -1.17 4.04 7.54
CA ILE A 27 -0.39 2.83 7.23
C ILE A 27 -0.22 1.97 8.49
N GLN A 28 0.08 2.59 9.63
CA GLN A 28 0.18 1.90 10.91
C GLN A 28 -1.15 1.24 11.31
N ILE A 29 -2.27 1.96 11.22
CA ILE A 29 -3.61 1.45 11.55
C ILE A 29 -3.95 0.23 10.68
N ILE A 30 -3.73 0.33 9.35
CA ILE A 30 -4.00 -0.77 8.42
C ILE A 30 -3.12 -1.97 8.76
N SER A 31 -1.82 -1.75 8.97
CA SER A 31 -0.87 -2.82 9.29
C SER A 31 -1.30 -3.56 10.56
N ARG A 32 -1.59 -2.85 11.65
CA ARG A 32 -2.04 -3.44 12.92
C ARG A 32 -3.40 -4.13 12.86
N ALA A 33 -4.28 -3.67 11.98
CA ALA A 33 -5.61 -4.25 11.83
C ALA A 33 -5.60 -5.56 11.03
N VAL A 34 -4.66 -5.69 10.09
CA VAL A 34 -4.66 -6.77 9.10
C VAL A 34 -3.56 -7.81 9.35
N LEU A 35 -2.38 -7.39 9.78
CA LEU A 35 -1.19 -8.23 9.88
C LEU A 35 -1.08 -8.95 11.23
N ARG A 36 -0.48 -10.14 11.19
CA ARG A 36 -0.08 -10.94 12.35
C ARG A 36 1.26 -11.63 12.06
N ALA A 37 1.98 -11.98 13.11
CA ALA A 37 3.24 -12.71 12.97
C ALA A 37 3.07 -13.99 12.11
N GLY A 38 3.93 -14.12 11.08
CA GLY A 38 3.86 -15.20 10.09
C GLY A 38 3.13 -14.85 8.80
N ASP A 39 2.39 -13.74 8.74
CA ASP A 39 1.91 -13.17 7.48
C ASP A 39 3.07 -12.56 6.67
N ASN A 40 2.81 -12.25 5.39
CA ASN A 40 3.71 -11.42 4.59
C ASN A 40 2.98 -10.27 3.90
N ILE A 41 3.76 -9.26 3.52
CA ILE A 41 3.35 -8.20 2.59
C ILE A 41 4.17 -8.26 1.31
N VAL A 42 3.64 -7.69 0.23
CA VAL A 42 4.37 -7.47 -1.02
C VAL A 42 4.44 -5.98 -1.33
N THR A 43 5.61 -5.49 -1.73
CA THR A 43 5.82 -4.11 -2.19
C THR A 43 7.07 -4.00 -3.07
N ALA A 44 7.44 -2.80 -3.50
CA ALA A 44 8.71 -2.56 -4.19
C ALA A 44 9.86 -2.30 -3.20
N GLY A 45 11.08 -2.74 -3.51
CA GLY A 45 12.24 -2.53 -2.62
C GLY A 45 12.68 -1.06 -2.48
N ALA A 46 12.50 -0.27 -3.54
CA ALA A 46 12.80 1.17 -3.53
C ALA A 46 11.52 2.01 -3.51
N THR A 47 10.79 1.97 -2.40
CA THR A 47 9.56 2.76 -2.20
C THR A 47 9.51 3.42 -0.82
N PHE A 48 8.36 3.97 -0.44
CA PHE A 48 8.14 4.59 0.86
C PHE A 48 8.40 3.59 2.00
N PRO A 49 9.35 3.88 2.93
CA PRO A 49 9.87 2.88 3.86
C PRO A 49 8.88 2.46 4.95
N GLN A 50 7.80 3.22 5.18
CA GLN A 50 6.85 2.92 6.25
C GLN A 50 6.10 1.60 6.03
N TYR A 51 5.90 1.18 4.77
CA TYR A 51 5.27 -0.12 4.47
C TYR A 51 6.09 -1.28 5.07
N ARG A 52 7.40 -1.27 4.82
CA ARG A 52 8.34 -2.24 5.35
C ARG A 52 8.45 -2.13 6.86
N HIS A 53 8.57 -0.91 7.38
CA HIS A 53 8.77 -0.67 8.80
C HIS A 53 7.62 -1.25 9.64
N HIS A 54 6.37 -0.95 9.28
CA HIS A 54 5.21 -1.44 10.01
C HIS A 54 5.00 -2.95 9.85
N ALA A 55 5.28 -3.54 8.68
CA ALA A 55 5.24 -4.99 8.53
C ALA A 55 6.22 -5.72 9.46
N ILE A 56 7.45 -5.20 9.59
CA ILE A 56 8.46 -5.79 10.49
C ILE A 56 8.04 -5.67 11.95
N ILE A 57 7.45 -4.54 12.35
CA ILE A 57 6.94 -4.35 13.72
C ILE A 57 5.87 -5.42 14.05
N GLU A 58 5.00 -5.75 13.11
CA GLU A 58 3.97 -6.78 13.29
C GLU A 58 4.50 -8.23 13.11
N GLY A 59 5.83 -8.41 12.96
CA GLY A 59 6.46 -9.73 12.83
C GLY A 59 6.22 -10.42 11.49
N CYS A 60 5.99 -9.65 10.42
CA CYS A 60 5.73 -10.15 9.08
C CYS A 60 6.97 -10.17 8.20
N GLU A 61 6.96 -11.05 7.21
CA GLU A 61 7.92 -11.03 6.09
C GLU A 61 7.56 -9.90 5.11
N VAL A 62 8.58 -9.28 4.52
CA VAL A 62 8.41 -8.28 3.45
C VAL A 62 9.02 -8.82 2.17
N LYS A 63 8.16 -9.12 1.19
CA LYS A 63 8.56 -9.52 -0.15
C LYS A 63 8.71 -8.28 -1.02
N GLU A 64 9.95 -7.93 -1.33
CA GLU A 64 10.30 -6.73 -2.09
C GLU A 64 10.59 -7.09 -3.55
N VAL A 65 9.82 -6.50 -4.46
CA VAL A 65 10.01 -6.62 -5.91
C VAL A 65 10.86 -5.46 -6.42
N ALA A 66 11.76 -5.73 -7.36
CA ALA A 66 12.56 -4.69 -7.99
C ALA A 66 11.67 -3.79 -8.87
N LEU A 67 11.94 -2.49 -8.87
CA LEU A 67 11.29 -1.57 -9.80
C LEU A 67 11.84 -1.78 -11.22
N ASN A 68 10.98 -1.61 -12.23
CA ASN A 68 11.36 -1.56 -13.64
C ASN A 68 11.46 -0.10 -14.09
N ASN A 69 12.69 0.40 -14.29
CA ASN A 69 12.96 1.82 -14.60
C ASN A 69 12.31 2.80 -13.61
N GLY A 70 12.31 2.43 -12.33
CA GLY A 70 11.72 3.21 -11.26
C GLY A 70 10.20 3.01 -11.07
N VAL A 71 9.53 2.31 -11.99
CA VAL A 71 8.09 2.01 -11.97
C VAL A 71 7.84 0.66 -11.29
N TYR A 72 6.70 0.53 -10.60
CA TYR A 72 6.24 -0.74 -10.05
C TYR A 72 6.06 -1.80 -11.15
N ASP A 73 6.64 -2.98 -10.94
CA ASP A 73 6.41 -4.16 -11.78
C ASP A 73 5.20 -4.93 -11.24
N LEU A 74 4.00 -4.63 -11.77
CA LEU A 74 2.76 -5.22 -11.28
C LEU A 74 2.66 -6.72 -11.59
N GLU A 75 3.25 -7.19 -12.68
CA GLU A 75 3.24 -8.62 -13.04
C GLU A 75 4.08 -9.42 -12.05
N GLU A 76 5.28 -8.94 -11.72
CA GLU A 76 6.14 -9.58 -10.74
C GLU A 76 5.59 -9.45 -9.32
N ILE A 77 4.91 -8.35 -8.98
CA ILE A 77 4.20 -8.24 -7.71
C ILE A 77 3.10 -9.30 -7.60
N SER A 78 2.29 -9.50 -8.63
CA SER A 78 1.29 -10.57 -8.63
C SER A 78 1.93 -11.97 -8.50
N SER A 79 3.10 -12.18 -9.10
CA SER A 79 3.76 -13.50 -9.15
C SER A 79 4.24 -13.98 -7.77
N VAL A 80 4.58 -13.04 -6.87
CA VAL A 80 5.12 -13.36 -5.53
C VAL A 80 4.07 -13.38 -4.40
N VAL A 81 2.82 -13.00 -4.70
CA VAL A 81 1.68 -13.12 -3.78
C VAL A 81 1.41 -14.59 -3.50
N ASP A 82 1.21 -14.94 -2.23
CA ASP A 82 0.85 -16.28 -1.80
C ASP A 82 -0.29 -16.28 -0.77
N ASN A 83 -0.63 -17.46 -0.24
CA ASN A 83 -1.71 -17.65 0.72
C ASN A 83 -1.49 -16.91 2.06
N ASN A 84 -0.24 -16.55 2.37
CA ASN A 84 0.14 -15.80 3.58
C ASN A 84 0.23 -14.29 3.32
N THR A 85 0.15 -13.84 2.06
CA THR A 85 0.13 -12.41 1.73
C THR A 85 -1.17 -11.78 2.20
N LYS A 86 -1.07 -10.74 3.04
CA LYS A 86 -2.24 -10.01 3.55
C LYS A 86 -2.36 -8.59 3.01
N ILE A 87 -1.25 -7.97 2.59
CA ILE A 87 -1.25 -6.63 2.03
C ILE A 87 -0.30 -6.56 0.84
N VAL A 88 -0.74 -5.89 -0.22
CA VAL A 88 0.12 -5.41 -1.31
C VAL A 88 0.14 -3.88 -1.25
N TRP A 89 1.31 -3.26 -1.16
CA TRP A 89 1.46 -1.81 -1.14
C TRP A 89 1.97 -1.28 -2.47
N ILE A 90 1.21 -0.38 -3.10
CA ILE A 90 1.59 0.32 -4.32
C ILE A 90 1.59 1.83 -4.08
N CYS A 91 2.76 2.47 -4.17
CA CYS A 91 2.89 3.92 -4.11
C CYS A 91 2.83 4.49 -5.53
N ASN A 92 1.79 5.26 -5.86
CA ASN A 92 1.55 5.76 -7.21
C ASN A 92 1.07 7.23 -7.22
N PRO A 93 1.88 8.21 -7.65
CA PRO A 93 3.27 8.09 -8.10
C PRO A 93 4.20 7.58 -6.98
N ASN A 94 5.23 6.83 -7.37
CA ASN A 94 6.16 6.21 -6.43
C ASN A 94 7.08 7.26 -5.78
N ASN A 95 7.24 7.17 -4.46
CA ASN A 95 8.32 7.81 -3.73
C ASN A 95 9.43 6.78 -3.53
N PRO A 96 10.68 6.98 -4.01
CA PRO A 96 11.29 8.27 -4.36
C PRO A 96 11.40 8.58 -5.85
N THR A 97 11.01 7.66 -6.74
CA THR A 97 11.35 7.76 -8.16
C THR A 97 10.50 8.78 -8.94
N GLY A 98 9.34 9.17 -8.40
CA GLY A 98 8.39 10.07 -9.04
C GLY A 98 7.64 9.47 -10.24
N THR A 99 7.94 8.22 -10.60
CA THR A 99 7.30 7.52 -11.71
C THR A 99 5.94 6.94 -11.30
N TYR A 100 5.13 6.53 -12.26
CA TYR A 100 3.79 6.01 -11.97
C TYR A 100 3.42 4.85 -12.91
N VAL A 101 2.55 3.97 -12.42
CA VAL A 101 1.80 3.02 -13.25
C VAL A 101 0.54 3.71 -13.72
N ASN A 102 0.26 3.66 -15.02
CA ASN A 102 -0.95 4.28 -15.57
C ASN A 102 -2.23 3.60 -15.07
N ASP A 103 -3.31 4.37 -15.10
CA ASP A 103 -4.63 3.99 -14.58
C ASP A 103 -5.15 2.65 -15.12
N ARG A 104 -5.01 2.42 -16.44
CA ARG A 104 -5.44 1.17 -17.07
C ARG A 104 -4.70 -0.04 -16.51
N LYS A 105 -3.37 0.04 -16.41
CA LYS A 105 -2.56 -1.05 -15.88
C LYS A 105 -2.88 -1.31 -14.40
N LEU A 106 -3.05 -0.24 -13.62
CA LEU A 106 -3.36 -0.36 -12.20
C LEU A 106 -4.77 -0.92 -11.94
N THR A 107 -5.75 -0.59 -12.78
CA THR A 107 -7.13 -1.10 -12.64
C THR A 107 -7.27 -2.57 -13.09
N GLN A 108 -6.39 -3.04 -13.98
CA GLN A 108 -6.37 -4.43 -14.45
C GLN A 108 -5.66 -5.39 -13.50
N PHE A 109 -4.83 -4.85 -12.60
CA PHE A 109 -4.10 -5.57 -11.57
C PHE A 109 -5.01 -5.86 -10.38
#